data_AF-A0A1W2CB76-F1
#
_entry.id   AF-A0A1W2CB76-F1
#
_cell.length_a   1.000
_cell.length_b   1.000
_cell.length_c   1.000
_cell.angle_alpha   90.00
_cell.angle_beta   90.00
_cell.angle_gamma   90.00
#
_symmetry.space_group_name_H-M   'P 1'
#
loop_
_entity.id
_entity.type
_entity.pdbx_description
1 polymer ?
#
loop_
_entity_poly.entity_id
_entity_poly.type
_entity_poly.pdbx_seq_one_letter_code
_entity_poly.pdbx_strand_id
1 'polypeptide(L)'
;MNHSVLYVILTLKDDPEVFPAEDYRYNHENNCHELLITVFDQMLWVDTRSVKLRKVTGTLFCWKEYEQGEYVELNQTNAVCPECGWWRCHLCDSCRCNKPGKTG
;
A
#
# COMPACT_ATOMS: atom_id res chain seq x y z
N MET A 1 -5.40 -1.44 -7.62
CA MET A 1 -4.87 -1.81 -6.28
C MET A 1 -5.81 -2.83 -5.64
N ASN A 2 -5.33 -3.80 -4.84
CA ASN A 2 -6.21 -4.70 -4.09
C ASN A 2 -6.48 -4.10 -2.70
N HIS A 3 -7.63 -3.44 -2.53
CA HIS A 3 -7.94 -2.70 -1.30
C HIS A 3 -8.35 -3.60 -0.13
N SER A 4 -8.92 -4.79 -0.38
CA SER A 4 -9.42 -5.71 0.66
C SER A 4 -8.37 -6.18 1.68
N VAL A 5 -7.09 -5.93 1.38
CA VAL A 5 -5.93 -6.29 2.22
C VAL A 5 -5.19 -5.07 2.75
N LEU A 6 -5.75 -3.88 2.56
CA LEU A 6 -5.17 -2.59 2.93
C LEU A 6 -5.94 -1.95 4.08
N TYR A 7 -5.17 -1.24 4.90
CA TYR A 7 -5.65 -0.43 5.98
C TYR A 7 -4.99 0.94 5.90
N VAL A 8 -5.75 1.97 6.23
CA VAL A 8 -5.28 3.34 6.37
C VAL A 8 -4.91 3.57 7.83
N ILE A 9 -3.74 4.14 8.07
CA ILE A 9 -3.33 4.59 9.40
C ILE A 9 -3.50 6.11 9.45
N LEU A 10 -4.39 6.59 10.30
CA LEU A 10 -4.57 8.00 10.61
C LEU A 10 -4.07 8.29 12.02
N THR A 11 -3.40 9.41 12.22
CA THR A 11 -3.05 9.90 13.56
C THR A 11 -4.16 10.83 14.03
N LEU A 12 -4.96 10.39 15.00
CA LEU A 12 -6.01 11.18 15.61
C LEU A 12 -5.53 11.65 16.98
N LYS A 13 -5.36 12.97 17.12
CA LYS A 13 -4.62 13.58 18.25
C LYS A 13 -3.17 13.06 18.29
N ASP A 14 -2.90 12.06 19.12
CA ASP A 14 -1.56 11.51 19.35
C ASP A 14 -1.48 10.00 19.11
N ASP A 15 -2.62 9.32 18.89
CA ASP A 15 -2.66 7.87 18.73
C ASP A 15 -2.90 7.48 17.26
N PRO A 16 -2.07 6.60 16.68
CA PRO A 16 -2.32 6.05 15.36
C PRO A 16 -3.46 5.03 15.41
N GLU A 17 -4.52 5.31 14.69
CA GLU A 17 -5.65 4.40 14.50
C GLU A 17 -5.62 3.76 13.11
N VAL A 18 -6.15 2.53 13.02
CA VAL A 18 -6.07 1.70 11.81
C VAL A 18 -7.48 1.43 11.30
N PHE A 19 -7.77 1.90 10.10
CA PHE A 19 -9.07 1.79 9.45
C PHE A 19 -8.98 0.84 8.26
N PRO A 20 -9.88 -0.17 8.14
CA PRO A 20 -9.92 -1.03 6.96
C PRO A 20 -10.30 -0.22 5.73
N ALA A 21 -9.65 -0.46 4.60
CA ALA A 21 -10.11 0.08 3.34
C ALA A 21 -11.37 -0.66 2.88
N GLU A 22 -12.46 0.08 2.69
CA GLU A 22 -13.78 -0.44 2.33
C GLU A 22 -13.99 -0.46 0.82
N ASP A 23 -13.37 0.47 0.11
CA ASP A 23 -13.41 0.57 -1.35
C ASP A 23 -12.17 1.29 -1.88
N TYR A 24 -12.03 1.32 -3.20
CA TYR A 24 -10.92 1.94 -3.92
C TYR A 24 -11.41 2.64 -5.18
N ARG A 25 -10.84 3.81 -5.46
CA ARG A 25 -11.01 4.48 -6.74
C ARG A 25 -9.73 5.16 -7.20
N TYR A 26 -9.70 5.47 -8.49
CA TYR A 26 -8.73 6.40 -9.04
C TYR A 26 -9.41 7.76 -9.23
N ASN A 27 -8.89 8.79 -8.58
CA ASN A 27 -9.34 10.16 -8.75
C ASN A 27 -8.62 10.78 -9.96
N HIS A 28 -9.36 10.95 -11.05
CA HIS A 28 -8.84 11.52 -12.29
C HIS A 28 -8.51 13.02 -12.20
N GLU A 29 -9.15 13.77 -11.31
CA GLU A 29 -8.93 15.21 -11.14
C GLU A 29 -7.57 15.47 -10.48
N ASN A 30 -7.24 14.68 -9.45
CA ASN A 30 -6.00 14.81 -8.66
C ASN A 30 -4.90 13.83 -9.09
N ASN A 31 -5.19 13.01 -10.11
CA ASN A 31 -4.31 11.96 -10.63
C ASN A 31 -3.73 11.09 -9.51
N CYS A 32 -4.61 10.54 -8.67
CA CYS A 32 -4.22 9.79 -7.47
C CYS A 32 -5.14 8.62 -7.15
N HIS A 33 -4.62 7.70 -6.35
CA HIS A 33 -5.36 6.57 -5.80
C HIS A 33 -5.99 6.96 -4.47
N GLU A 34 -7.28 6.67 -4.31
CA GLU A 34 -8.02 6.93 -3.08
C GLU A 34 -8.60 5.64 -2.52
N LEU A 35 -8.68 5.57 -1.19
CA LEU A 35 -9.33 4.49 -0.45
C LEU A 35 -10.51 5.06 0.32
N LEU A 36 -11.63 4.33 0.32
CA LEU A 36 -12.77 4.64 1.17
C LEU A 36 -12.53 4.05 2.56
N ILE A 37 -12.75 4.84 3.60
CA ILE A 37 -12.76 4.41 4.99
C ILE A 37 -13.93 5.06 5.72
N THR A 38 -14.42 4.43 6.79
CA THR A 38 -15.38 5.04 7.72
C THR A 38 -14.69 5.46 9.01
N VAL A 39 -14.81 6.74 9.38
CA VAL A 39 -14.29 7.33 10.63
C VAL A 39 -15.42 8.06 11.34
N PHE A 40 -15.73 7.70 12.59
CA PHE A 40 -16.86 8.26 13.37
C PHE A 40 -18.18 8.27 12.58
N ASP A 41 -18.53 7.15 11.96
CA ASP A 41 -19.72 6.97 11.11
C ASP A 41 -19.77 7.85 9.84
N GLN A 42 -18.65 8.49 9.47
CA GLN A 42 -18.51 9.27 8.25
C GLN A 42 -17.62 8.57 7.24
N MET A 43 -18.13 8.43 6.02
CA MET A 43 -17.39 7.91 4.88
C MET A 43 -16.46 8.97 4.30
N LEU A 44 -15.18 8.63 4.16
CA LEU A 44 -14.14 9.50 3.62
C LEU A 44 -13.33 8.78 2.55
N TRP A 45 -13.15 9.45 1.41
CA TRP A 45 -12.14 9.07 0.43
C TRP A 45 -10.82 9.74 0.78
N VAL A 46 -9.78 8.94 1.04
CA VAL A 46 -8.44 9.43 1.40
C VAL A 46 -7.44 9.20 0.28
N ASP A 47 -6.66 10.22 -0.06
CA ASP A 47 -5.52 10.10 -0.97
C ASP A 47 -4.45 9.21 -0.33
N THR A 48 -4.12 8.10 -0.99
CA THR A 48 -3.11 7.15 -0.52
C THR A 48 -1.73 7.74 -0.33
N ARG A 49 -1.39 8.86 -0.98
CA ARG A 49 -0.11 9.57 -0.86
C ARG A 49 -0.02 10.43 0.39
N SER A 50 -1.16 10.80 0.98
CA SER A 50 -1.23 11.65 2.18
C SER A 50 -1.38 10.86 3.49
N VAL A 51 -1.50 9.53 3.41
CA VAL A 51 -1.69 8.65 4.57
C VAL A 51 -0.64 7.55 4.63
N LYS A 52 -0.43 6.98 5.81
CA LYS A 52 0.33 5.73 5.95
C LYS A 52 -0.60 4.56 5.65
N LEU A 53 -0.10 3.58 4.91
CA LEU A 53 -0.83 2.37 4.58
C LEU A 53 -0.21 1.16 5.27
N ARG A 54 -1.06 0.23 5.70
CA ARG A 54 -0.67 -1.11 6.18
C ARG A 54 -1.30 -2.16 5.28
N LYS A 55 -0.56 -3.23 5.01
CA LYS A 55 -1.02 -4.39 4.25
C LYS A 55 -0.87 -5.64 5.10
N VAL A 56 -1.89 -6.49 5.15
CA VAL A 56 -1.92 -7.64 6.08
C VAL A 56 -1.50 -8.98 5.47
N THR A 57 -1.65 -9.16 4.15
CA THR A 57 -1.31 -10.40 3.42
C THR A 57 -0.70 -10.05 2.06
N GLY A 58 -0.12 -10.99 1.31
CA GLY A 58 0.39 -10.74 -0.05
C GLY A 58 1.69 -11.47 -0.36
N THR A 59 2.40 -11.04 -1.41
CA THR A 59 3.72 -11.59 -1.72
C THR A 59 4.73 -11.27 -0.63
N LEU A 60 5.39 -12.30 -0.14
CA LEU A 60 6.28 -12.24 1.01
C LEU A 60 7.76 -12.01 0.65
N PHE A 61 8.10 -11.73 -0.62
CA PHE A 61 9.50 -11.56 -1.02
C PHE A 61 9.71 -10.45 -2.07
N CYS A 62 10.90 -9.87 -2.09
CA CYS A 62 11.31 -8.90 -3.11
C CYS A 62 11.76 -9.61 -4.40
N TRP A 63 11.10 -9.30 -5.52
CA TRP A 63 11.45 -9.88 -6.82
C TRP A 63 12.85 -9.44 -7.33
N LYS A 64 13.24 -8.18 -7.09
CA LYS A 64 14.49 -7.62 -7.61
C LYS A 64 15.72 -8.15 -6.89
N GLU A 65 15.63 -8.31 -5.57
CA GLU A 65 16.71 -8.92 -4.79
C GLU A 65 16.81 -10.42 -5.10
N TYR A 66 15.66 -11.07 -5.27
CA TYR A 66 15.62 -12.47 -5.67
C TYR A 66 16.33 -12.72 -7.00
N GLU A 67 16.17 -11.83 -7.99
CA GLU A 67 16.89 -11.89 -9.27
C GLU A 67 18.41 -11.70 -9.13
N GLN A 68 18.87 -11.05 -8.06
CA GLN A 68 20.29 -10.89 -7.73
C GLN A 68 20.83 -12.04 -6.85
N GLY A 69 19.99 -13.02 -6.51
CA GLY A 69 20.35 -14.16 -5.66
C GLY A 69 20.11 -13.94 -4.16
N GLU A 70 19.46 -12.85 -3.76
CA GLU A 70 19.15 -12.55 -2.36
C GLU A 70 17.67 -12.75 -2.04
N TYR A 71 17.38 -13.45 -0.94
CA TYR A 71 16.01 -13.61 -0.46
C TYR A 71 15.69 -12.55 0.60
N VAL A 72 14.92 -11.54 0.22
CA VAL A 72 14.46 -10.49 1.14
C VAL A 72 12.98 -10.65 1.42
N GLU A 73 12.66 -10.96 2.68
CA GLU A 73 11.29 -11.12 3.14
C GLU A 73 10.57 -9.76 3.24
N LEU A 74 9.34 -9.71 2.74
CA LEU A 74 8.42 -8.59 2.86
C LEU A 74 7.25 -9.00 3.76
N ASN A 75 6.93 -8.18 4.75
CA ASN A 75 5.88 -8.43 5.71
C ASN A 75 5.24 -7.10 6.17
N GLN A 76 4.39 -7.17 7.20
CA GLN A 76 3.60 -6.04 7.68
C GLN A 76 4.44 -4.88 8.25
N THR A 77 5.73 -5.07 8.55
CA THR A 77 6.63 -3.99 8.97
C THR A 77 7.17 -3.17 7.80
N ASN A 78 7.05 -3.66 6.56
CA ASN A 78 7.47 -2.93 5.38
C ASN A 78 6.47 -1.83 5.00
N ALA A 79 6.99 -0.71 4.51
CA ALA A 79 6.18 0.36 3.97
C ALA A 79 5.35 -0.13 2.77
N VAL A 80 4.13 0.37 2.61
CA VAL A 80 3.27 0.06 1.48
C VAL A 80 3.38 1.17 0.44
N CYS A 81 3.49 0.79 -0.83
CA CYS A 81 3.50 1.71 -1.96
C CYS A 81 2.09 2.30 -2.16
N PRO A 82 1.93 3.63 -2.16
CA PRO A 82 0.61 4.27 -2.31
C PRO A 82 0.00 4.02 -3.69
N GLU A 83 0.83 3.82 -4.72
CA GLU A 83 0.37 3.64 -6.10
C GLU A 83 -0.22 2.25 -6.36
N CYS A 84 0.43 1.19 -5.88
CA CYS A 84 -0.02 -0.19 -6.16
C CYS A 84 -0.57 -0.96 -4.96
N GLY A 85 -0.38 -0.47 -3.74
CA GLY A 85 -0.77 -1.15 -2.50
C GLY A 85 0.09 -2.38 -2.17
N TRP A 86 1.29 -2.49 -2.75
CA TRP A 86 2.25 -3.55 -2.42
C TRP A 86 3.28 -3.09 -1.41
N TRP A 87 3.84 -4.01 -0.62
CA TRP A 87 5.02 -3.70 0.18
C TRP A 87 6.17 -3.22 -0.72
N ARG A 88 6.88 -2.21 -0.24
CA ARG A 88 8.15 -1.72 -0.76
C ARG A 88 9.26 -2.51 -0.08
N CYS A 89 10.20 -3.02 -0.88
CA CYS A 89 11.43 -3.58 -0.34
C CYS A 89 12.18 -2.52 0.45
N HIS A 90 12.64 -2.87 1.64
CA HIS A 90 13.40 -1.96 2.48
C HIS A 90 14.85 -1.76 2.01
N LEU A 91 15.34 -2.59 1.08
CA LEU A 91 16.68 -2.47 0.49
C LEU A 91 16.66 -1.72 -0.84
N CYS A 92 15.94 -2.24 -1.84
CA CYS A 92 15.91 -1.64 -3.19
C CYS A 92 14.66 -0.83 -3.53
N ASP A 93 13.78 -0.55 -2.56
CA ASP A 93 12.52 0.19 -2.76
C ASP A 93 11.55 -0.41 -3.80
N SER A 94 11.83 -1.62 -4.29
CA SER A 94 11.04 -2.26 -5.32
C SER A 94 9.68 -2.68 -4.80
N CYS A 95 8.66 -2.49 -5.63
CA CYS A 95 7.27 -2.86 -5.38
C CYS A 95 6.67 -3.41 -6.68
N ARG A 96 5.34 -3.38 -6.84
CA ARG A 96 4.71 -3.86 -8.07
C ARG A 96 4.77 -2.85 -9.22
N CYS A 97 4.78 -1.54 -8.95
CA CYS A 97 4.81 -0.51 -10.00
C CYS A 97 6.05 -0.57 -10.88
N ASN A 98 7.19 -0.93 -10.28
CA ASN A 98 8.49 -0.98 -10.95
C ASN A 98 8.96 -2.41 -11.23
N LYS A 99 8.08 -3.40 -11.10
CA LYS A 99 8.37 -4.75 -11.57
C LYS A 99 8.34 -4.75 -13.10
N PRO A 100 9.43 -5.15 -13.78
CA PRO A 100 9.42 -5.34 -15.23
C PRO A 100 8.24 -6.22 -15.63
N GLY A 101 7.45 -5.76 -16.59
CA GLY A 101 6.49 -6.64 -17.24
C GLY A 101 7.26 -7.81 -17.85
N LYS A 102 6.67 -9.01 -17.86
CA LYS A 102 7.19 -10.06 -18.73
C LYS A 102 7.09 -9.51 -20.16
N THR A 103 8.20 -9.11 -20.76
CA THR A 103 8.30 -9.04 -22.21
C THR A 103 8.15 -10.47 -22.71
N GLY A 104 6.92 -10.80 -23.13
CA GLY A 104 6.63 -12.03 -23.85
C GLY A 104 7.14 -11.95 -25.27
#